data_AF-A0A524FBM5-F1
#
_entry.id   AF-A0A524FBM5-F1
#
_cell.length_a   1.000
_cell.length_b   1.000
_cell.length_c   1.000
_cell.angle_alpha   90.00
_cell.angle_beta   90.00
_cell.angle_gamma   90.00
#
_symmetry.space_group_name_H-M   'P 1'
#
loop_
_entity.id
_entity.type
_entity.pdbx_description
1 polymer ?
#
loop_
_entity_poly.entity_id
_entity_poly.type
_entity_poly.pdbx_seq_one_letter_code
_entity_poly.pdbx_strand_id
1 'polypeptide(L)'
;MMFFEILDKLKRKSASLIIYCLLDRIPIIVFGDNSDEIDDFLMELSNLIHFRREYVFNTDFISIEDYNNLIETEDMDYNAERVHIRCSSNVALKALNQFNEINSWMIGVVAPKHNENLEEIKNLIKEKSKVYLSILLSADTISVELEGTYSKLIDLSLEENILRKISEDTEKSIVKMKRVLSERTKSDKLSKEIIKTLLDFETEKNELIKNIFKKEIQNFYSGSKRAFFILSRLRLLTTMEIETKIGNKTLFETIDYDEATINRILSFINREWKEDFSDLIESGKKVDIGDKIQSLWG
;
A
#
# COMPACT_ATOMS: atom_id res chain seq x y z
N MET A 1 -17.68 3.81 0.52
CA MET A 1 -17.95 3.16 -0.79
C MET A 1 -17.20 3.83 -1.95
N MET A 2 -16.19 4.68 -1.70
CA MET A 2 -15.72 5.64 -2.71
C MET A 2 -14.38 5.29 -3.36
N PHE A 3 -13.49 4.54 -2.69
CA PHE A 3 -12.10 4.42 -3.15
C PHE A 3 -11.92 3.64 -4.47
N PHE A 4 -12.63 2.53 -4.67
CA PHE A 4 -12.49 1.78 -5.93
C PHE A 4 -13.18 2.47 -7.11
N GLU A 5 -14.27 3.17 -6.84
CA GLU A 5 -14.87 4.09 -7.81
C GLU A 5 -13.92 5.26 -8.16
N ILE A 6 -13.15 5.72 -7.18
CA ILE A 6 -12.09 6.72 -7.38
C ILE A 6 -10.90 6.13 -8.15
N LEU A 7 -10.48 4.90 -7.86
CA LEU A 7 -9.44 4.22 -8.64
C LEU A 7 -9.86 4.06 -10.10
N ASP A 8 -11.13 3.77 -10.37
CA ASP A 8 -11.67 3.69 -11.73
C ASP A 8 -11.62 5.05 -12.47
N LYS A 9 -11.72 6.16 -11.74
CA LYS A 9 -11.54 7.53 -12.28
C LYS A 9 -10.06 7.90 -12.46
N LEU A 10 -9.14 7.20 -11.80
CA LEU A 10 -7.71 7.47 -11.86
C LEU A 10 -7.05 6.77 -13.04
N LYS A 11 -6.03 7.42 -13.61
CA LYS A 11 -5.12 6.72 -14.51
C LYS A 11 -4.40 5.61 -13.73
N ARG A 12 -4.22 4.45 -14.35
CA ARG A 12 -3.54 3.28 -13.73
C ARG A 12 -2.23 3.64 -13.04
N LYS A 13 -1.39 4.48 -13.66
CA LYS A 13 -0.14 4.95 -13.06
C LYS A 13 -0.34 5.69 -11.73
N SER A 14 -1.36 6.54 -11.63
CA SER A 14 -1.69 7.28 -10.41
C SER A 14 -2.19 6.35 -9.31
N ALA A 15 -3.04 5.38 -9.66
CA ALA A 15 -3.48 4.34 -8.74
C ALA A 15 -2.29 3.51 -8.21
N SER A 16 -1.38 3.08 -9.10
CA SER A 16 -0.17 2.35 -8.71
C SER A 16 0.72 3.17 -7.77
N LEU A 17 0.82 4.48 -8.01
CA LEU A 17 1.62 5.38 -7.18
C LEU A 17 1.03 5.53 -5.77
N ILE A 18 -0.29 5.58 -5.63
CA ILE A 18 -0.96 5.56 -4.31
C ILE A 18 -0.59 4.28 -3.55
N ILE A 19 -0.73 3.11 -4.20
CA ILE A 19 -0.40 1.81 -3.59
C ILE A 19 1.07 1.78 -3.19
N TYR A 20 1.96 2.26 -4.07
CA TYR A 20 3.39 2.31 -3.80
C TYR A 20 3.70 3.14 -2.55
N CYS A 21 3.10 4.33 -2.44
CA CYS A 21 3.30 5.21 -1.28
C CYS A 21 2.74 4.63 0.01
N LEU A 22 1.57 3.98 -0.07
CA LEU A 22 0.98 3.24 1.04
C LEU A 22 1.92 2.12 1.51
N LEU A 23 2.46 1.31 0.59
CA LEU A 23 3.38 0.23 0.92
C LEU A 23 4.70 0.76 1.48
N ASP A 24 5.27 1.83 0.92
CA ASP A 24 6.60 2.32 1.33
C ASP A 24 6.56 3.35 2.47
N ARG A 25 5.41 3.47 3.17
CA ARG A 25 5.21 4.39 4.31
C ARG A 25 5.51 5.85 3.95
N ILE A 26 5.32 6.22 2.69
CA ILE A 26 5.47 7.60 2.22
C ILE A 26 4.26 8.40 2.70
N PRO A 27 4.44 9.60 3.28
CA PRO A 27 3.33 10.44 3.70
C PRO A 27 2.38 10.73 2.53
N ILE A 28 1.08 10.63 2.77
CA ILE A 28 0.04 10.95 1.78
C ILE A 28 -0.75 12.15 2.27
N ILE A 29 -0.78 13.20 1.47
CA ILE A 29 -1.50 14.44 1.77
C ILE A 29 -2.65 14.58 0.78
N VAL A 30 -3.87 14.61 1.30
CA VAL A 30 -5.10 14.71 0.51
C VAL A 30 -5.66 16.11 0.66
N PHE A 31 -5.62 16.89 -0.41
CA PHE A 31 -6.18 18.22 -0.51
C PHE A 31 -7.57 18.19 -1.15
N GLY A 32 -8.48 19.05 -0.71
CA GLY A 32 -9.78 19.22 -1.37
C GLY A 32 -10.65 20.27 -0.71
N ASP A 33 -11.80 20.58 -1.29
CA ASP A 33 -12.68 21.64 -0.77
C ASP A 33 -13.69 21.15 0.28
N ASN A 34 -13.96 19.84 0.31
CA ASN A 34 -14.94 19.21 1.19
C ASN A 34 -14.24 18.30 2.21
N SER A 35 -14.37 18.64 3.50
CA SER A 35 -13.77 17.88 4.61
C SER A 35 -14.28 16.44 4.68
N ASP A 36 -15.57 16.22 4.44
CA ASP A 36 -16.19 14.91 4.58
C ASP A 36 -15.68 13.96 3.48
N GLU A 37 -15.57 14.47 2.24
CA GLU A 37 -15.02 13.72 1.11
C GLU A 37 -13.54 13.36 1.33
N ILE A 38 -12.75 14.30 1.86
CA ILE A 38 -11.35 14.06 2.20
C ILE A 38 -11.26 12.97 3.29
N ASP A 39 -12.01 13.10 4.37
CA ASP A 39 -11.92 12.19 5.50
C ASP A 39 -12.42 10.78 5.17
N ASP A 40 -13.48 10.66 4.35
CA ASP A 40 -13.93 9.40 3.79
C ASP A 40 -12.87 8.75 2.89
N PHE A 41 -12.19 9.56 2.06
CA PHE A 41 -11.11 9.06 1.22
C PHE A 41 -9.92 8.57 2.05
N LEU A 42 -9.52 9.29 3.09
CA LEU A 42 -8.46 8.86 4.02
C LEU A 42 -8.82 7.56 4.75
N MET A 43 -10.07 7.42 5.19
CA MET A 43 -10.55 6.20 5.84
C MET A 43 -10.47 5.01 4.89
N GLU A 44 -10.85 5.17 3.62
CA GLU A 44 -10.72 4.10 2.65
C GLU A 44 -9.25 3.79 2.32
N LEU A 45 -8.36 4.80 2.20
CA LEU A 45 -6.91 4.57 2.03
C LEU A 45 -6.32 3.75 3.19
N SER A 46 -6.68 4.10 4.42
CA SER A 46 -6.27 3.39 5.64
C SER A 46 -6.68 1.91 5.59
N ASN A 47 -7.91 1.64 5.16
CA ASN A 47 -8.44 0.27 5.05
C ASN A 47 -7.70 -0.63 4.03
N LEU A 48 -6.90 -0.07 3.11
CA LEU A 48 -6.12 -0.82 2.14
C LEU A 48 -4.89 -1.48 2.77
N ILE A 49 -4.28 -0.82 3.75
CA ILE A 49 -3.07 -1.28 4.47
C ILE A 49 -3.42 -1.98 5.78
N HIS A 50 -4.36 -2.91 5.71
CA HIS A 50 -4.90 -3.68 6.84
C HIS A 50 -3.90 -4.56 7.61
N PHE A 51 -2.68 -4.74 7.10
CA PHE A 51 -1.59 -5.43 7.80
C PHE A 51 -0.82 -4.51 8.76
N ARG A 52 -1.16 -3.21 8.79
CA ARG A 52 -0.65 -2.21 9.72
C ARG A 52 -1.74 -1.77 10.68
N ARG A 53 -1.32 -1.41 11.89
CA ARG A 53 -2.19 -0.82 12.90
C ARG A 53 -2.45 0.65 12.58
N GLU A 54 -3.72 1.05 12.57
CA GLU A 54 -4.12 2.45 12.47
C GLU A 54 -4.07 3.11 13.85
N TYR A 55 -3.56 4.34 13.91
CA TYR A 55 -3.94 5.31 14.94
C TYR A 55 -4.45 6.60 14.32
N VAL A 56 -5.45 7.20 14.94
CA VAL A 56 -6.10 8.43 14.50
C VAL A 56 -5.62 9.59 15.38
N PHE A 57 -4.94 10.56 14.77
CA PHE A 57 -4.51 11.77 15.47
C PHE A 57 -5.72 12.57 15.98
N ASN A 58 -5.61 13.09 17.20
CA ASN A 58 -6.65 13.81 17.92
C ASN A 58 -7.86 12.95 18.37
N THR A 59 -7.74 11.61 18.26
CA THR A 59 -8.67 10.63 18.84
C THR A 59 -7.91 9.64 19.73
N ASP A 60 -6.90 8.95 19.16
CA ASP A 60 -6.12 7.93 19.87
C ASP A 60 -4.91 8.53 20.61
N PHE A 61 -4.36 9.62 20.08
CA PHE A 61 -3.25 10.36 20.69
C PHE A 61 -3.31 11.84 20.31
N ILE A 62 -2.74 12.69 21.17
CA ILE A 62 -2.71 14.14 20.95
C ILE A 62 -1.30 14.71 21.09
N SER A 63 -0.46 14.16 21.97
CA SER A 63 0.87 14.71 22.25
C SER A 63 1.98 14.03 21.42
N ILE A 64 3.14 14.69 21.34
CA ILE A 64 4.35 14.11 20.73
C ILE A 64 4.86 12.93 21.56
N GLU A 65 4.73 13.00 22.89
CA GLU A 65 5.14 11.93 23.79
C GLU A 65 4.31 10.67 23.56
N ASP A 66 2.98 10.79 23.45
CA ASP A 66 2.10 9.67 23.12
C ASP A 66 2.49 9.04 21.78
N TYR A 67 2.69 9.87 20.75
CA TYR A 67 3.12 9.40 19.43
C TYR A 67 4.43 8.63 19.49
N ASN A 68 5.44 9.18 20.18
CA ASN A 68 6.74 8.54 20.33
C ASN A 68 6.62 7.18 21.03
N ASN A 69 5.83 7.09 22.10
CA ASN A 69 5.58 5.83 22.81
C ASN A 69 4.90 4.79 21.90
N LEU A 70 3.97 5.22 21.03
CA LEU A 70 3.29 4.33 20.08
C LEU A 70 4.25 3.75 19.04
N ILE A 71 5.15 4.57 18.49
CA ILE A 71 6.10 4.13 17.45
C ILE A 71 7.31 3.40 18.03
N GLU A 72 7.68 3.64 19.29
CA GLU A 72 8.85 3.00 19.94
C GLU A 72 8.75 1.47 19.93
N THR A 73 7.52 0.95 20.00
CA THR A 73 7.25 -0.49 19.94
C THR A 73 7.72 -1.09 18.62
N GLU A 74 7.67 -0.35 17.50
CA GLU A 74 8.14 -0.84 16.20
C GLU A 74 9.66 -1.00 16.16
N ASP A 75 10.38 -0.09 16.81
CA ASP A 75 11.83 -0.06 16.82
C ASP A 75 12.42 -1.16 17.74
N MET A 76 11.67 -1.57 18.77
CA MET A 76 12.10 -2.63 19.69
C MET A 76 11.76 -4.06 19.22
N ASP A 77 10.65 -4.24 18.51
CA ASP A 77 10.18 -5.56 18.08
C ASP A 77 9.83 -5.60 16.59
N TYR A 78 10.62 -6.35 15.82
CA TYR A 78 10.35 -6.61 14.40
C TYR A 78 9.06 -7.40 14.14
N ASN A 79 8.52 -8.08 15.16
CA ASN A 79 7.24 -8.77 15.07
C ASN A 79 6.03 -7.88 15.32
N ALA A 80 6.23 -6.71 15.95
CA ALA A 80 5.15 -5.76 16.21
C ALA A 80 4.55 -5.25 14.89
N GLU A 81 3.23 -5.09 14.89
CA GLU A 81 2.52 -4.48 13.76
C GLU A 81 3.01 -3.06 13.56
N ARG A 82 3.44 -2.75 12.34
CA ARG A 82 3.81 -1.39 11.97
C ARG A 82 2.57 -0.52 11.94
N VAL A 83 2.78 0.76 12.17
CA VAL A 83 1.76 1.77 12.41
C VAL A 83 1.68 2.68 11.20
N HIS A 84 0.46 3.09 10.89
CA HIS A 84 0.20 4.27 10.09
C HIS A 84 -0.70 5.23 10.86
N ILE A 85 -0.59 6.52 10.56
CA ILE A 85 -1.37 7.56 11.22
C ILE A 85 -2.38 8.11 10.26
N ARG A 86 -3.65 8.17 10.66
CA ARG A 86 -4.66 8.95 9.95
C ARG A 86 -4.90 10.27 10.67
N CYS A 87 -4.87 11.37 9.93
CA CYS A 87 -5.13 12.71 10.44
C CYS A 87 -6.26 13.34 9.62
N SER A 88 -7.40 13.58 10.27
CA SER A 88 -8.55 14.24 9.63
C SER A 88 -8.17 15.65 9.18
N SER A 89 -8.87 16.09 8.12
CA SER A 89 -8.79 17.42 7.54
C SER A 89 -9.01 18.57 8.55
N ASN A 90 -9.76 18.33 9.63
CA ASN A 90 -10.06 19.35 10.64
C ASN A 90 -8.90 19.66 11.60
N VAL A 91 -7.93 18.75 11.76
CA VAL A 91 -6.81 18.87 12.70
C VAL A 91 -5.44 18.85 12.02
N ALA A 92 -5.43 18.91 10.69
CA ALA A 92 -4.23 18.81 9.85
C ALA A 92 -3.16 19.86 10.17
N LEU A 93 -3.55 21.13 10.27
CA LEU A 93 -2.61 22.21 10.59
C LEU A 93 -2.03 22.05 12.00
N LYS A 94 -2.83 21.53 12.95
CA LYS A 94 -2.34 21.23 14.30
C LYS A 94 -1.28 20.13 14.25
N ALA A 95 -1.54 19.04 13.52
CA ALA A 95 -0.57 17.96 13.33
C ALA A 95 0.71 18.48 12.67
N LEU A 96 0.59 19.19 11.54
CA LEU A 96 1.74 19.75 10.83
C LEU A 96 2.54 20.69 11.74
N ASN A 97 1.92 21.55 12.54
CA ASN A 97 2.69 22.44 13.41
C ASN A 97 3.37 21.72 14.59
N GLN A 98 2.88 20.55 14.98
CA GLN A 98 3.34 19.83 16.17
C GLN A 98 4.41 18.78 15.87
N PHE A 99 4.31 18.06 14.75
CA PHE A 99 5.18 16.92 14.45
C PHE A 99 6.25 17.28 13.42
N ASN A 100 7.50 16.88 13.68
CA ASN A 100 8.63 17.15 12.78
C ASN A 100 8.81 16.08 11.70
N GLU A 101 8.32 14.87 11.94
CA GLU A 101 8.35 13.77 10.98
C GLU A 101 6.93 13.24 10.79
N ILE A 102 6.56 12.99 9.54
CA ILE A 102 5.21 12.56 9.15
C ILE A 102 5.22 11.27 8.32
N ASN A 103 6.28 10.46 8.43
CA ASN A 103 6.37 9.17 7.74
C ASN A 103 5.21 8.26 8.13
N SER A 104 4.57 7.62 7.16
CA SER A 104 3.33 6.82 7.34
C SER A 104 2.08 7.61 7.73
N TRP A 105 2.09 8.94 7.65
CA TRP A 105 0.90 9.74 7.90
C TRP A 105 0.07 9.89 6.62
N MET A 106 -1.25 9.76 6.78
CA MET A 106 -2.26 10.13 5.81
C MET A 106 -3.01 11.34 6.37
N ILE A 107 -2.79 12.51 5.77
CA ILE A 107 -3.27 13.80 6.29
C ILE A 107 -4.25 14.41 5.30
N GLY A 108 -5.47 14.67 5.74
CA GLY A 108 -6.42 15.48 5.00
C GLY A 108 -6.12 16.96 5.16
N VAL A 109 -6.30 17.77 4.13
CA VAL A 109 -6.15 19.22 4.23
C VAL A 109 -7.28 19.86 3.43
N VAL A 110 -8.15 20.60 4.11
CA VAL A 110 -9.12 21.43 3.38
C VAL A 110 -8.35 22.53 2.68
N ALA A 111 -8.40 22.55 1.34
CA ALA A 111 -7.76 23.55 0.52
C ALA A 111 -8.32 24.93 0.92
N PRO A 112 -7.46 25.86 1.37
CA PRO A 112 -7.91 27.20 1.71
C PRO A 112 -8.38 27.90 0.42
N LYS A 113 -9.47 28.69 0.51
CA LYS A 113 -10.06 29.43 -0.63
C LYS A 113 -9.10 30.38 -1.36
N HIS A 114 -7.89 30.59 -0.82
CA HIS A 114 -6.83 31.41 -1.39
C HIS A 114 -5.59 30.55 -1.66
N ASN A 115 -5.08 30.58 -2.90
CA ASN A 115 -3.93 29.79 -3.35
C ASN A 115 -2.65 30.04 -2.54
N GLU A 116 -2.46 31.24 -1.97
CA GLU A 116 -1.28 31.61 -1.19
C GLU A 116 -1.14 30.73 0.08
N ASN A 117 -2.26 30.41 0.74
CA ASN A 117 -2.26 29.56 1.94
C ASN A 117 -1.93 28.08 1.63
N LEU A 118 -2.16 27.62 0.40
CA LEU A 118 -1.85 26.24 0.00
C LEU A 118 -0.34 26.03 -0.15
N GLU A 119 0.36 27.01 -0.71
CA GLU A 119 1.83 26.95 -0.85
C GLU A 119 2.53 27.00 0.50
N GLU A 120 2.01 27.76 1.48
CA GLU A 120 2.51 27.72 2.86
C GLU A 120 2.39 26.32 3.47
N ILE A 121 1.24 25.67 3.30
CA ILE A 121 1.02 24.30 3.82
C ILE A 121 1.97 23.31 3.12
N LYS A 122 2.13 23.41 1.79
CA LYS A 122 3.09 22.56 1.07
C LYS A 122 4.52 22.78 1.55
N ASN A 123 4.92 24.00 1.87
CA ASN A 123 6.24 24.29 2.43
C ASN A 123 6.41 23.66 3.82
N LEU A 124 5.40 23.76 4.69
CA LEU A 124 5.41 23.08 6.00
C LEU A 124 5.55 21.55 5.86
N ILE A 125 4.92 20.96 4.85
CA ILE A 125 5.03 19.52 4.56
C ILE A 125 6.46 19.18 4.07
N LYS A 126 7.02 19.99 3.16
CA LYS A 126 8.38 19.80 2.61
C LYS A 126 9.47 19.89 3.68
N GLU A 127 9.26 20.70 4.72
CA GLU A 127 10.16 20.76 5.88
C GLU A 127 10.19 19.45 6.68
N LYS A 128 9.11 18.67 6.64
CA LYS A 128 8.90 17.45 7.45
C LYS A 128 9.18 16.17 6.69
N SER A 129 8.96 16.19 5.38
CA SER A 129 9.28 15.06 4.51
C SER A 129 9.82 15.53 3.17
N LYS A 130 10.95 14.95 2.78
CA LYS A 130 11.57 15.17 1.47
C LYS A 130 10.70 14.63 0.32
N VAL A 131 9.90 13.60 0.59
CA VAL A 131 9.06 12.92 -0.41
C VAL A 131 7.67 12.70 0.19
N TYR A 132 6.63 13.11 -0.51
CA TYR A 132 5.26 12.86 -0.11
C TYR A 132 4.36 12.77 -1.34
N LEU A 133 3.23 12.07 -1.20
CA LEU A 133 2.22 11.98 -2.23
C LEU A 133 1.20 13.09 -2.02
N SER A 134 1.01 13.93 -3.03
CA SER A 134 -0.05 14.94 -3.07
C SER A 134 -1.23 14.40 -3.87
N ILE A 135 -2.41 14.37 -3.27
CA ILE A 135 -3.66 13.99 -3.93
C ILE A 135 -4.59 15.19 -3.83
N LEU A 136 -4.98 15.78 -4.96
CA LEU A 136 -5.99 16.84 -5.01
C LEU A 136 -7.31 16.24 -5.45
N LEU A 137 -8.31 16.34 -4.58
CA LEU A 137 -9.71 16.02 -4.83
C LEU A 137 -10.43 17.30 -5.25
N SER A 138 -10.95 17.32 -6.47
CA SER A 138 -11.83 18.37 -6.98
C SER A 138 -13.07 17.72 -7.57
N ALA A 139 -14.17 18.46 -7.64
CA ALA A 139 -15.48 17.94 -8.04
C ALA A 139 -15.45 17.06 -9.31
N ASP A 140 -14.62 17.42 -10.30
CA ASP A 140 -14.57 16.74 -11.60
C ASP A 140 -13.27 15.96 -11.86
N THR A 141 -12.23 16.16 -11.05
CA THR A 141 -10.90 15.61 -11.34
C THR A 141 -10.13 15.25 -10.08
N ILE A 142 -9.38 14.15 -10.15
CA ILE A 142 -8.44 13.75 -9.11
C ILE A 142 -7.03 13.81 -9.69
N SER A 143 -6.16 14.63 -9.10
CA SER A 143 -4.76 14.71 -9.50
C SER A 143 -3.88 14.07 -8.45
N VAL A 144 -2.93 13.24 -8.88
CA VAL A 144 -2.00 12.54 -7.99
C VAL A 144 -0.59 12.84 -8.46
N GLU A 145 0.21 13.42 -7.57
CA GLU A 145 1.60 13.80 -7.84
C GLU A 145 2.51 13.38 -6.69
N LEU A 146 3.63 12.74 -7.02
CA LEU A 146 4.68 12.46 -6.05
C LEU A 146 5.63 13.65 -6.02
N GLU A 147 5.69 14.32 -4.89
CA GLU A 147 6.50 15.50 -4.66
C GLU A 147 7.90 15.10 -4.16
N GLY A 148 8.92 15.83 -4.57
CA GLY A 148 10.30 15.64 -4.09
C GLY A 148 11.06 14.44 -4.67
N THR A 149 10.51 13.72 -5.66
CA THR A 149 11.22 12.66 -6.39
C THR A 149 10.71 12.55 -7.83
N TYR A 150 11.58 12.15 -8.76
CA TYR A 150 11.17 11.88 -10.14
C TYR A 150 10.38 10.56 -10.21
N SER A 151 9.07 10.66 -10.45
CA SER A 151 8.17 9.49 -10.58
C SER A 151 8.57 8.47 -11.66
N LYS A 152 9.45 8.83 -12.60
CA LYS A 152 9.98 7.91 -13.62
C LYS A 152 11.04 6.94 -13.10
N LEU A 153 11.60 7.18 -11.92
CA LEU A 153 12.63 6.34 -11.32
C LEU A 153 12.05 5.23 -10.43
N ILE A 154 10.73 5.24 -10.21
CA ILE A 154 10.05 4.29 -9.33
C ILE A 154 9.56 3.10 -10.16
N ASP A 155 9.97 1.91 -9.75
CA ASP A 155 9.43 0.65 -10.26
C ASP A 155 8.04 0.42 -9.65
N LEU A 156 7.00 0.59 -10.47
CA LEU A 156 5.60 0.37 -10.11
C LEU A 156 5.07 -0.97 -10.62
N SER A 157 5.94 -1.89 -11.06
CA SER A 157 5.53 -3.14 -11.71
C SER A 157 4.65 -4.02 -10.83
N LEU A 158 4.96 -4.11 -9.53
CA LEU A 158 4.16 -4.82 -8.54
C LEU A 158 2.77 -4.20 -8.42
N GLU A 159 2.70 -2.89 -8.18
CA GLU A 159 1.45 -2.18 -7.96
C GLU A 159 0.56 -2.21 -9.21
N GLU A 160 1.16 -2.08 -10.39
CA GLU A 160 0.47 -2.28 -11.66
C GLU A 160 -0.05 -3.71 -11.84
N ASN A 161 0.70 -4.73 -11.41
CA ASN A 161 0.27 -6.12 -11.45
C ASN A 161 -0.91 -6.38 -10.50
N ILE A 162 -0.86 -5.84 -9.28
CA ILE A 162 -1.95 -5.92 -8.29
C ILE A 162 -3.24 -5.35 -8.89
N LEU A 163 -3.20 -4.14 -9.46
CA LEU A 163 -4.36 -3.51 -10.10
C LEU A 163 -4.91 -4.34 -11.26
N ARG A 164 -4.03 -4.95 -12.07
CA ARG A 164 -4.46 -5.84 -13.15
C ARG A 164 -5.19 -7.07 -12.62
N LYS A 165 -4.62 -7.76 -11.63
CA LYS A 165 -5.23 -8.95 -11.03
C LYS A 165 -6.60 -8.65 -10.45
N ILE A 166 -6.73 -7.52 -9.74
CA ILE A 166 -8.02 -7.06 -9.21
C ILE A 166 -9.04 -6.93 -10.33
N SER A 167 -8.70 -6.23 -11.42
CA SER A 167 -9.61 -6.04 -12.55
C SER A 167 -9.99 -7.37 -13.22
N GLU A 168 -8.99 -8.21 -13.55
CA GLU A 168 -9.22 -9.46 -14.25
C GLU A 168 -10.00 -10.49 -13.42
N ASP A 169 -9.65 -10.66 -12.15
CA ASP A 169 -10.25 -11.70 -11.30
C ASP A 169 -11.64 -11.28 -10.80
N THR A 170 -11.88 -9.97 -10.64
CA THR A 170 -13.23 -9.44 -10.40
C THR A 170 -14.12 -9.73 -11.60
N GLU A 171 -13.68 -9.38 -12.81
CA GLU A 171 -14.49 -9.58 -14.02
C GLU A 171 -14.80 -11.06 -14.26
N LYS A 172 -13.78 -11.94 -14.17
CA LYS A 172 -13.96 -13.39 -14.27
C LYS A 172 -15.01 -13.91 -13.27
N SER A 173 -14.96 -13.41 -12.03
CA SER A 173 -15.87 -13.81 -10.96
C SER A 173 -17.30 -13.34 -11.22
N ILE A 174 -17.49 -12.07 -11.59
CA ILE A 174 -18.81 -11.49 -11.91
C ILE A 174 -19.44 -12.16 -13.13
N VAL A 175 -18.67 -12.39 -14.20
CA VAL A 175 -19.17 -13.12 -15.39
C VAL A 175 -19.62 -14.53 -15.02
N LYS A 176 -18.85 -15.22 -14.17
CA LYS A 176 -19.23 -16.57 -13.70
C LYS A 176 -20.53 -16.53 -12.89
N MET A 177 -20.70 -15.58 -11.98
CA MET A 177 -21.93 -15.41 -11.20
C MET A 177 -23.15 -15.11 -12.10
N LYS A 178 -23.02 -14.13 -13.00
CA LYS A 178 -24.06 -13.78 -13.99
C LYS A 178 -24.45 -14.98 -14.84
N ARG A 179 -23.49 -15.77 -15.31
CA ARG A 179 -23.76 -16.98 -16.11
C ARG A 179 -24.58 -18.01 -15.33
N VAL A 180 -24.18 -18.31 -14.09
CA VAL A 180 -24.87 -19.30 -13.24
C VAL A 180 -26.32 -18.90 -12.99
N LEU A 181 -26.60 -17.62 -12.72
CA LEU A 181 -27.97 -17.15 -12.53
C LEU A 181 -28.74 -17.07 -13.84
N SER A 182 -28.11 -16.59 -14.92
CA SER A 182 -28.75 -16.49 -16.24
C SER A 182 -29.22 -17.85 -16.76
N GLU A 183 -28.46 -18.92 -16.51
CA GLU A 183 -28.87 -20.28 -16.88
C GLU A 183 -30.15 -20.73 -16.14
N ARG A 184 -30.39 -20.21 -14.93
CA ARG A 184 -31.53 -20.56 -14.08
C ARG A 184 -32.73 -19.61 -14.23
N THR A 185 -32.54 -18.41 -14.78
CA THR A 185 -33.58 -17.39 -14.96
C THR A 185 -34.18 -17.35 -16.38
N LYS A 186 -33.80 -18.27 -17.29
CA LYS A 186 -34.34 -18.46 -18.65
C LYS A 186 -35.83 -18.85 -18.75
N SER A 187 -36.62 -18.71 -17.69
CA SER A 187 -38.04 -19.05 -17.69
C SER A 187 -38.91 -17.86 -18.09
N ASP A 188 -39.89 -18.08 -18.98
CA ASP A 188 -40.88 -17.06 -19.40
C ASP A 188 -41.76 -16.53 -18.26
N LYS A 189 -41.62 -17.07 -17.04
CA LYS A 189 -42.39 -16.67 -15.85
C LYS A 189 -41.85 -15.44 -15.13
N LEU A 190 -40.63 -15.00 -15.43
CA LEU A 190 -39.99 -13.88 -14.75
C LEU A 190 -40.09 -12.61 -15.59
N SER A 191 -40.45 -11.49 -14.95
CA SER A 191 -40.41 -10.19 -15.62
C SER A 191 -38.97 -9.77 -15.90
N LYS A 192 -38.77 -8.95 -16.95
CA LYS A 192 -37.45 -8.40 -17.29
C LYS A 192 -36.81 -7.61 -16.15
N GLU A 193 -37.63 -6.95 -15.32
CA GLU A 193 -37.18 -6.18 -14.17
C GLU A 193 -36.64 -7.06 -13.04
N ILE A 194 -37.30 -8.19 -12.77
CA ILE A 194 -36.81 -9.19 -11.80
C ILE A 194 -35.49 -9.79 -12.31
N ILE A 195 -35.40 -10.13 -13.60
CA ILE A 195 -34.16 -10.64 -14.20
C ILE A 195 -33.03 -9.62 -14.07
N LYS A 196 -33.30 -8.33 -14.33
CA LYS A 196 -32.31 -7.26 -14.20
C LYS A 196 -31.79 -7.17 -12.76
N THR A 197 -32.69 -7.19 -11.79
CA THR A 197 -32.35 -7.11 -10.36
C THR A 197 -31.54 -8.34 -9.91
N LEU A 198 -31.91 -9.54 -10.36
CA LEU A 198 -31.18 -10.77 -10.04
C LEU A 198 -29.78 -10.85 -10.67
N LEU A 199 -29.52 -10.06 -11.71
CA LEU A 199 -28.23 -10.00 -12.40
C LEU A 199 -27.44 -8.72 -12.09
N ASP A 200 -27.96 -7.89 -11.19
CA ASP A 200 -27.25 -6.75 -10.62
C ASP A 200 -26.30 -7.27 -9.53
N PHE A 201 -25.00 -7.08 -9.74
CA PHE A 201 -23.94 -7.57 -8.87
C PHE A 201 -22.99 -6.45 -8.47
N GLU A 202 -23.42 -5.18 -8.50
CA GLU A 202 -22.52 -4.05 -8.21
C GLU A 202 -22.01 -4.09 -6.75
N THR A 203 -22.83 -4.54 -5.81
CA THR A 203 -22.40 -4.69 -4.40
C THR A 203 -21.34 -5.79 -4.27
N GLU A 204 -21.61 -6.97 -4.84
CA GLU A 204 -20.70 -8.11 -4.84
C GLU A 204 -19.39 -7.79 -5.57
N LYS A 205 -19.46 -7.02 -6.66
CA LYS A 205 -18.29 -6.54 -7.40
C LYS A 205 -17.39 -5.70 -6.49
N ASN A 206 -17.96 -4.75 -5.76
CA ASN A 206 -17.21 -3.88 -4.84
C ASN A 206 -16.58 -4.67 -3.68
N GLU A 207 -17.28 -5.67 -3.14
CA GLU A 207 -16.74 -6.56 -2.11
C GLU A 207 -15.61 -7.46 -2.65
N LEU A 208 -15.77 -8.02 -3.85
CA LEU A 208 -14.74 -8.83 -4.51
C LEU A 208 -13.47 -8.01 -4.74
N ILE A 209 -13.60 -6.79 -5.25
CA ILE A 209 -12.47 -5.89 -5.47
C ILE A 209 -11.71 -5.66 -4.15
N LYS A 210 -12.43 -5.34 -3.07
CA LYS A 210 -11.84 -5.16 -1.72
C LYS A 210 -11.09 -6.41 -1.26
N ASN A 211 -11.71 -7.57 -1.39
CA ASN A 211 -11.15 -8.84 -0.91
C ASN A 211 -9.91 -9.26 -1.72
N ILE A 212 -9.95 -9.13 -3.04
CA ILE A 212 -8.81 -9.45 -3.91
C ILE A 212 -7.66 -8.48 -3.62
N PHE A 213 -7.94 -7.18 -3.51
CA PHE A 213 -6.93 -6.18 -3.16
C PHE A 213 -6.24 -6.53 -1.83
N LYS A 214 -7.01 -6.77 -0.76
CA LYS A 214 -6.47 -7.11 0.56
C LYS A 214 -5.61 -8.38 0.49
N LYS A 215 -6.07 -9.39 -0.23
CA LYS A 215 -5.31 -10.64 -0.43
C LYS A 215 -3.96 -10.38 -1.09
N GLU A 216 -3.91 -9.64 -2.20
CA GLU A 216 -2.65 -9.42 -2.92
C GLU A 216 -1.65 -8.59 -2.11
N ILE A 217 -2.13 -7.58 -1.39
CA ILE A 217 -1.30 -6.77 -0.49
C ILE A 217 -0.78 -7.61 0.70
N GLN A 218 -1.63 -8.45 1.29
CA GLN A 218 -1.23 -9.35 2.37
C GLN A 218 -0.19 -10.38 1.90
N ASN A 219 -0.33 -10.90 0.68
CA ASN A 219 0.65 -11.81 0.09
C ASN A 219 2.02 -11.14 -0.06
N PHE A 220 2.05 -9.91 -0.59
CA PHE A 220 3.29 -9.14 -0.72
C PHE A 220 3.95 -8.87 0.65
N TYR A 221 3.17 -8.39 1.62
CA TYR A 221 3.66 -8.16 2.99
C TYR A 221 4.23 -9.45 3.60
N SER A 222 3.49 -10.56 3.50
CA SER A 222 3.90 -11.84 4.09
C SER A 222 5.16 -12.40 3.43
N GLY A 223 5.24 -12.33 2.10
CA GLY A 223 6.45 -12.68 1.33
C GLY A 223 7.65 -11.85 1.77
N SER A 224 7.48 -10.53 1.87
CA SER A 224 8.54 -9.62 2.31
C SER A 224 8.96 -9.84 3.77
N LYS A 225 8.03 -10.17 4.67
CA LYS A 225 8.32 -10.52 6.06
C LYS A 225 9.09 -11.84 6.17
N ARG A 226 8.75 -12.84 5.34
CA ARG A 226 9.54 -14.08 5.23
C ARG A 226 10.96 -13.79 4.73
N ALA A 227 11.09 -12.94 3.71
CA ALA A 227 12.40 -12.51 3.20
C ALA A 227 13.21 -11.80 4.30
N PHE A 228 12.60 -10.84 5.01
CA PHE A 228 13.20 -10.17 6.15
C PHE A 228 13.77 -11.15 7.18
N PHE A 229 13.01 -12.17 7.58
CA PHE A 229 13.48 -13.15 8.57
C PHE A 229 14.61 -14.03 8.07
N ILE A 230 14.59 -14.43 6.79
CA ILE A 230 15.68 -15.22 6.19
C ILE A 230 16.95 -14.37 6.13
N LEU A 231 16.85 -13.16 5.58
CA LEU A 231 17.98 -12.25 5.41
C LEU A 231 18.57 -11.81 6.74
N SER A 232 17.72 -11.57 7.76
CA SER A 232 18.18 -11.29 9.13
C SER A 232 19.01 -12.44 9.70
N ARG A 233 18.60 -13.70 9.47
CA ARG A 233 19.37 -14.88 9.91
C ARG A 233 20.67 -15.05 9.14
N LEU A 234 20.67 -14.79 7.83
CA LEU A 234 21.90 -14.79 7.03
C LEU A 234 22.87 -13.70 7.53
N ARG A 235 22.39 -12.49 7.82
CA ARG A 235 23.20 -11.41 8.44
C ARG A 235 23.84 -11.84 9.77
N LEU A 236 23.10 -12.55 10.62
CA LEU A 236 23.63 -13.07 11.87
C LEU A 236 24.75 -14.09 11.64
N LEU A 237 24.62 -14.97 10.65
CA LEU A 237 25.69 -15.90 10.27
C LEU A 237 26.93 -15.15 9.78
N THR A 238 26.76 -14.11 8.95
CA THR A 238 27.87 -13.25 8.51
C THR A 238 28.56 -12.55 9.69
N THR A 239 27.80 -12.15 10.71
CA THR A 239 28.36 -11.58 11.95
C THR A 239 29.18 -12.59 12.75
N MET A 240 28.91 -13.89 12.58
CA MET A 240 29.68 -15.01 13.13
C MET A 240 30.81 -15.48 12.20
N GLU A 241 31.25 -14.63 11.26
CA GLU A 241 32.31 -14.91 10.28
C GLU A 241 31.99 -16.06 9.31
N ILE A 242 30.71 -16.43 9.16
CA ILE A 242 30.25 -17.39 8.15
C ILE A 242 29.78 -16.60 6.94
N GLU A 243 30.54 -16.61 5.84
CA GLU A 243 30.16 -15.92 4.61
C GLU A 243 28.86 -16.51 4.06
N THR A 244 27.81 -15.70 4.02
CA THR A 244 26.50 -16.09 3.46
C THR A 244 26.03 -15.10 2.43
N LYS A 245 25.55 -15.64 1.31
CA LYS A 245 24.76 -14.92 0.31
C LYS A 245 23.66 -15.84 -0.21
N ILE A 246 22.62 -15.26 -0.76
CA ILE A 246 21.50 -16.00 -1.34
C ILE A 246 21.22 -15.51 -2.76
N GLY A 247 20.98 -16.46 -3.67
CA GLY A 247 20.53 -16.16 -5.02
C GLY A 247 19.06 -15.74 -5.04
N ASN A 248 18.68 -14.85 -5.96
CA ASN A 248 17.31 -14.35 -6.09
C ASN A 248 16.27 -15.48 -6.21
N LYS A 249 16.59 -16.50 -7.02
CA LYS A 249 15.69 -17.63 -7.27
C LYS A 249 15.44 -18.43 -5.98
N THR A 250 16.51 -18.80 -5.28
CA THR A 250 16.45 -19.52 -4.01
C THR A 250 15.66 -18.74 -2.96
N LEU A 251 15.87 -17.43 -2.87
CA LEU A 251 15.11 -16.58 -1.96
C LEU A 251 13.61 -16.61 -2.30
N PHE A 252 13.23 -16.39 -3.57
CA PHE A 252 11.82 -16.41 -3.99
C PHE A 252 11.12 -17.75 -3.74
N GLU A 253 11.81 -18.86 -4.03
CA GLU A 253 11.31 -20.20 -3.72
C GLU A 253 11.12 -20.40 -2.21
N THR A 254 12.07 -19.92 -1.39
CA THR A 254 12.01 -20.06 0.07
C THR A 254 10.89 -19.20 0.68
N ILE A 255 10.65 -18.00 0.15
CA ILE A 255 9.58 -17.12 0.63
C ILE A 255 8.24 -17.39 -0.04
N ASP A 256 8.15 -18.35 -0.97
CA ASP A 256 6.94 -18.68 -1.71
C ASP A 256 6.22 -17.42 -2.24
N TYR A 257 6.98 -16.56 -2.92
CA TYR A 257 6.51 -15.29 -3.48
C TYR A 257 7.48 -14.75 -4.55
N ASP A 258 7.02 -14.67 -5.79
CA ASP A 258 7.80 -14.24 -6.97
C ASP A 258 7.14 -13.11 -7.79
N GLU A 259 6.06 -12.53 -7.27
CA GLU A 259 5.25 -11.50 -7.96
C GLU A 259 5.89 -10.09 -7.91
N ALA A 260 7.02 -9.92 -7.22
CA ALA A 260 7.77 -8.67 -7.13
C ALA A 260 9.26 -8.88 -7.43
N THR A 261 9.93 -7.82 -7.90
CA THR A 261 11.39 -7.85 -8.09
C THR A 261 12.11 -7.89 -6.74
N ILE A 262 13.34 -8.43 -6.72
CA ILE A 262 14.14 -8.50 -5.48
C ILE A 262 14.38 -7.09 -4.91
N ASN A 263 14.65 -6.11 -5.78
CA ASN A 263 14.84 -4.72 -5.39
C ASN A 263 13.57 -4.14 -4.77
N ARG A 264 12.37 -4.50 -5.26
CA ARG A 264 11.10 -4.05 -4.68
C ARG A 264 10.91 -4.61 -3.27
N ILE A 265 11.22 -5.90 -3.05
CA ILE A 265 11.17 -6.53 -1.73
C ILE A 265 12.18 -5.88 -0.78
N LEU A 266 13.44 -5.72 -1.19
CA LEU A 266 14.48 -5.09 -0.37
C LEU A 266 14.14 -3.63 -0.03
N SER A 267 13.61 -2.87 -1.00
CA SER A 267 13.15 -1.50 -0.79
C SER A 267 12.02 -1.46 0.25
N PHE A 268 11.03 -2.35 0.12
CA PHE A 268 9.96 -2.45 1.11
C PHE A 268 10.50 -2.82 2.50
N ILE A 269 11.42 -3.79 2.59
CA ILE A 269 12.02 -4.19 3.86
C ILE A 269 12.73 -3.02 4.54
N ASN A 270 13.53 -2.26 3.78
CA ASN A 270 14.20 -1.08 4.31
C ASN A 270 13.20 -0.02 4.79
N ARG A 271 12.09 0.19 4.09
CA ARG A 271 11.04 1.12 4.52
C ARG A 271 10.25 0.63 5.74
N GLU A 272 10.02 -0.66 5.84
CA GLU A 272 9.17 -1.27 6.88
C GLU A 272 9.94 -1.56 8.18
N TRP A 273 11.20 -2.00 8.07
CA TRP A 273 12.03 -2.46 9.19
C TRP A 273 13.39 -1.73 9.31
N LYS A 274 13.68 -0.72 8.46
CA LYS A 274 14.93 0.06 8.48
C LYS A 274 16.19 -0.78 8.27
N GLU A 275 16.06 -1.95 7.65
CA GLU A 275 17.16 -2.86 7.34
C GLU A 275 17.45 -2.89 5.83
N ASP A 276 18.69 -2.63 5.45
CA ASP A 276 19.16 -2.82 4.06
C ASP A 276 19.91 -4.14 3.97
N PHE A 277 19.41 -5.11 3.18
CA PHE A 277 20.03 -6.43 2.96
C PHE A 277 20.63 -6.60 1.55
N SER A 278 20.87 -5.50 0.84
CA SER A 278 21.39 -5.54 -0.54
C SER A 278 22.73 -6.27 -0.66
N ASP A 279 23.54 -6.27 0.40
CA ASP A 279 24.84 -6.94 0.51
C ASP A 279 24.76 -8.47 0.53
N LEU A 280 23.62 -9.03 0.95
CA LEU A 280 23.40 -10.47 1.07
C LEU A 280 22.88 -11.13 -0.22
N ILE A 281 22.54 -10.32 -1.23
CA ILE A 281 22.02 -10.82 -2.50
C ILE A 281 23.15 -11.06 -3.49
N GLU A 282 23.20 -12.25 -4.08
CA GLU A 282 24.17 -12.55 -5.13
C GLU A 282 23.82 -11.87 -6.46
N SER A 283 24.65 -10.92 -6.90
CA SER A 283 24.59 -10.41 -8.27
C SER A 283 25.11 -11.47 -9.25
N GLY A 284 24.26 -11.88 -10.19
CA GLY A 284 24.45 -13.05 -11.05
C GLY A 284 25.81 -13.18 -11.73
N LYS A 285 26.54 -14.25 -11.36
CA LYS A 285 27.43 -15.08 -12.22
C LYS A 285 28.05 -16.30 -11.49
N LYS A 286 27.88 -16.46 -10.16
CA LYS A 286 28.44 -17.57 -9.37
C LYS A 286 27.42 -18.54 -8.74
N VAL A 287 26.19 -18.58 -9.26
CA VAL A 287 25.06 -19.30 -8.66
C VAL A 287 25.14 -20.85 -8.78
N ASP A 288 26.08 -21.42 -9.54
CA ASP A 288 25.88 -22.78 -10.07
C ASP A 288 26.39 -23.97 -9.23
N ILE A 289 26.93 -23.76 -8.01
CA ILE A 289 27.53 -24.87 -7.23
C ILE A 289 26.90 -25.05 -5.83
N GLY A 290 26.50 -23.98 -5.15
CA GLY A 290 25.89 -24.07 -3.81
C GLY A 290 24.42 -24.48 -3.82
N ASP A 291 23.62 -23.87 -4.71
CA ASP A 291 22.16 -24.05 -4.75
C ASP A 291 21.73 -25.48 -5.18
N LYS A 292 22.57 -26.19 -5.94
CA LYS A 292 22.30 -27.60 -6.34
C LYS A 292 22.36 -28.59 -5.19
N ILE A 293 23.06 -28.28 -4.10
CA ILE A 293 23.19 -29.19 -2.96
C ILE A 293 22.01 -29.04 -1.99
N GLN A 294 21.41 -27.85 -1.89
CA GLN A 294 20.23 -27.62 -1.06
C GLN A 294 18.91 -28.06 -1.73
N SER A 295 18.79 -27.96 -3.05
CA SER A 295 17.58 -28.39 -3.78
C SER A 295 17.37 -29.91 -3.84
N LEU A 296 18.24 -30.71 -3.21
CA LEU A 296 18.14 -32.17 -3.10
C LEU A 296 17.74 -32.65 -1.70
N TRP A 297 17.59 -31.73 -0.74
CA TRP A 297 17.22 -32.03 0.65
C TRP A 297 15.92 -31.31 1.10
N GLY A 298 15.06 -30.98 0.14
CA GLY A 298 13.70 -30.46 0.35
C GLY A 298 12.81 -30.79 -0.83
#